data_AF-A0A2C9WPP8-F1
#
_entry.id   AF-A0A2C9WPP8-F1
#
_cell.length_a   1.000
_cell.length_b   1.000
_cell.length_c   1.000
_cell.angle_alpha   90.00
_cell.angle_beta   90.00
_cell.angle_gamma   90.00
#
_symmetry.space_group_name_H-M   'P 1'
#
loop_
_entity.id
_entity.type
_entity.pdbx_description
1 polymer ?
#
loop_
_entity_poly.entity_id
_entity_poly.type
_entity_poly.pdbx_seq_one_letter_code
_entity_poly.pdbx_strand_id
1 'polypeptide(L)'
;MDYSVIVFDTAPTGHTLRLLQFPSTLEKGLQKMMSLKSKFGGLLSQMTRMFGVEEEFGEDALLGRLEGMKDVIEQVNRQFKDPDMTTFVCVCIPEFLSLYETERLVQELTKFEIDTHNIIINQVLYNEEGVESKLLKARMRMQQKYLDQFYMLYDDFHITKLPLLPEEVTGVEALKAFSSHFATPYQPSTGGGTVEELERKIDALKQQLTDAEEELEKLRKGKQIA
;
A
#
# COMPACT_ATOMS: atom_id res chain seq x y z
N MET A 1 4.39 26.81 6.15
CA MET A 1 4.45 25.63 7.03
C MET A 1 5.62 24.84 6.53
N ASP A 2 6.68 24.73 7.34
CA ASP A 2 7.89 24.03 6.94
C ASP A 2 7.84 22.64 7.58
N TYR A 3 7.56 21.62 6.76
CA TYR A 3 7.54 20.21 7.16
C TYR A 3 8.80 19.53 6.64
N SER A 4 9.40 18.64 7.45
CA SER A 4 10.56 17.85 7.02
C SER A 4 10.18 16.71 6.07
N VAL A 5 9.01 16.10 6.27
CA VAL A 5 8.50 14.97 5.49
C VAL A 5 6.99 15.12 5.33
N ILE A 6 6.47 14.73 4.18
CA ILE A 6 5.04 14.69 3.88
C ILE A 6 4.69 13.25 3.46
N VAL A 7 3.69 12.67 4.09
CA VAL A 7 3.17 11.33 3.74
C VAL A 7 1.87 11.51 2.97
N PHE A 8 1.81 10.94 1.77
CA PHE A 8 0.61 10.96 0.93
C PHE A 8 -0.12 9.63 1.04
N ASP A 9 -1.34 9.66 1.58
CA ASP A 9 -2.28 8.54 1.48
C ASP A 9 -3.04 8.65 0.15
N THR A 10 -2.75 7.74 -0.77
CA THR A 10 -3.24 7.83 -2.15
C THR A 10 -4.47 6.96 -2.38
N ALA A 11 -5.27 7.33 -3.38
CA ALA A 11 -6.34 6.49 -3.91
C ALA A 11 -5.82 5.12 -4.38
N PRO A 12 -6.67 4.12 -4.64
CA PRO A 12 -6.22 2.82 -5.15
C PRO A 12 -5.40 2.95 -6.45
N THR A 13 -4.54 1.96 -6.68
CA THR A 13 -3.43 1.92 -7.67
C THR A 13 -3.71 2.63 -9.00
N GLY A 14 -4.82 2.33 -9.66
CA GLY A 14 -5.14 2.91 -10.98
C GLY A 14 -5.36 4.43 -11.00
N HIS A 15 -5.80 5.03 -9.89
CA HIS A 15 -6.00 6.48 -9.79
C HIS A 15 -4.71 7.22 -9.45
N THR A 16 -3.86 6.64 -8.60
CA THR A 16 -2.57 7.20 -8.22
C THR A 16 -1.64 7.32 -9.42
N LEU A 17 -1.64 6.33 -10.32
CA LEU A 17 -0.84 6.40 -11.55
C LEU A 17 -1.19 7.58 -12.45
N ARG A 18 -2.47 8.00 -12.51
CA ARG A 18 -2.88 9.19 -13.26
C ARG A 18 -2.37 10.47 -12.61
N LEU A 19 -2.35 10.51 -11.28
CA LEU A 19 -1.79 11.63 -10.53
C LEU A 19 -0.29 11.75 -10.77
N LEU A 20 0.45 10.64 -10.77
CA LEU A 20 1.90 10.64 -11.03
C LEU A 20 2.25 11.00 -12.49
N GLN A 21 1.37 10.70 -13.44
CA GLN A 21 1.52 11.10 -14.84
C GLN A 21 1.21 12.59 -15.09
N PHE A 22 0.47 13.23 -14.18
CA PHE A 22 -0.08 14.56 -14.39
C PHE A 22 0.99 15.64 -14.60
N PRO A 23 2.07 15.72 -13.80
CA PRO A 23 3.13 16.71 -14.01
C PRO A 23 3.74 16.63 -15.42
N SER A 24 4.13 15.43 -15.87
CA SER A 24 4.70 15.23 -17.21
C SER A 24 3.72 15.54 -18.35
N THR A 25 2.43 15.30 -18.13
CA THR A 25 1.37 15.59 -19.12
C THR A 25 1.13 17.10 -19.22
N LEU A 26 1.08 17.78 -18.07
CA LEU A 26 0.99 19.24 -18.01
C LEU A 26 2.20 19.90 -18.67
N GLU A 27 3.41 19.44 -18.38
CA GLU A 27 4.65 19.98 -18.96
C GLU A 27 4.61 19.90 -20.50
N LYS A 28 4.25 18.74 -21.06
CA LYS A 28 4.09 18.55 -22.51
C LYS A 28 2.99 19.45 -23.08
N GLY A 29 1.88 19.64 -22.35
CA GLY A 29 0.79 20.54 -22.74
C GLY A 29 1.23 22.00 -22.80
N LEU A 30 1.92 22.46 -21.75
CA LEU A 30 2.48 23.80 -21.65
C LEU A 30 3.50 24.06 -22.76
N GLN A 31 4.44 23.15 -22.99
CA GLN A 31 5.43 23.26 -24.08
C GLN A 31 4.75 23.38 -25.46
N LYS A 32 3.73 22.57 -25.73
CA LYS A 32 2.95 22.67 -26.98
C LYS A 32 2.25 24.01 -27.11
N MET A 33 1.60 24.50 -26.05
CA MET A 33 0.92 25.79 -26.04
C MET A 33 1.90 26.95 -26.31
N MET A 34 3.07 26.94 -25.65
CA MET A 34 4.13 27.92 -25.88
C MET A 34 4.64 27.87 -27.33
N SER A 35 4.85 26.68 -27.89
CA SER A 35 5.28 26.50 -29.28
C SER A 35 4.22 26.92 -30.31
N LEU A 36 2.94 26.80 -29.96
CA LEU A 36 1.84 27.27 -30.80
C LEU A 36 1.78 28.80 -30.75
N LYS A 37 1.87 29.40 -29.54
CA LYS A 37 1.94 30.85 -29.38
C LYS A 37 3.13 31.45 -30.11
N SER A 38 4.31 30.82 -30.08
CA SER A 38 5.47 31.36 -30.81
C SER A 38 5.28 31.37 -32.33
N LYS A 39 4.58 30.36 -32.88
CA LYS A 39 4.28 30.26 -34.32
C LYS A 39 3.16 31.19 -34.76
N PHE A 40 2.14 31.38 -33.94
CA PHE A 40 0.96 32.18 -34.27
C PHE A 40 1.05 33.61 -33.73
N GLY A 41 1.89 33.91 -32.75
CA GLY A 41 2.03 35.24 -32.14
C GLY A 41 2.60 36.28 -33.09
N GLY A 42 3.46 35.87 -34.02
CA GLY A 42 3.94 36.77 -35.10
C GLY A 42 2.82 37.19 -36.07
N LEU A 43 1.82 36.32 -36.28
CA LEU A 43 0.65 36.60 -37.12
C LEU A 43 -0.44 37.34 -36.34
N LEU A 44 -0.69 36.92 -35.10
CA LEU A 44 -1.66 37.53 -34.19
C LEU A 44 -1.29 38.99 -33.93
N SER A 45 -0.03 39.28 -33.56
CA SER A 45 0.46 40.65 -33.33
C SER A 45 0.38 41.53 -34.58
N GLN A 46 0.54 40.96 -35.79
CA GLN A 46 0.31 41.70 -37.03
C GLN A 46 -1.18 42.00 -37.25
N MET A 47 -2.05 41.05 -36.93
CA MET A 47 -3.49 41.22 -37.03
C MET A 47 -4.01 42.23 -35.99
N THR A 48 -3.58 42.13 -34.73
CA THR A 48 -3.92 43.07 -33.65
C THR A 48 -3.51 44.50 -33.99
N ARG A 49 -2.29 44.70 -34.51
CA ARG A 49 -1.80 46.00 -35.02
C ARG A 49 -2.65 46.54 -36.17
N MET A 50 -3.19 45.67 -37.03
CA MET A 50 -4.03 46.06 -38.16
C MET A 50 -5.47 46.39 -37.76
N PHE A 51 -5.99 45.75 -36.71
CA PHE A 51 -7.35 45.98 -36.20
C PHE A 51 -7.43 47.06 -35.10
N GLY A 52 -6.30 47.70 -34.73
CA GLY A 52 -6.27 48.84 -33.80
C GLY A 52 -6.73 48.50 -32.38
N VAL A 53 -6.69 47.22 -32.01
CA VAL A 53 -7.02 46.78 -30.65
C VAL A 53 -5.77 46.97 -29.82
N GLU A 54 -5.76 47.95 -28.90
CA GLU A 54 -4.67 48.12 -27.94
C GLU A 54 -4.49 46.81 -27.14
N GLU A 55 -3.28 46.26 -27.26
CA GLU A 55 -2.86 44.98 -26.69
C GLU A 55 -2.51 45.15 -25.20
N GLU A 56 -3.40 45.77 -24.42
CA GLU A 56 -3.24 46.02 -22.98
C GLU A 56 -3.94 44.95 -22.12
N PHE A 57 -4.09 43.74 -22.66
CA PHE A 57 -4.75 42.62 -21.95
C PHE A 57 -3.79 41.46 -21.71
N GLY A 58 -3.05 41.55 -20.62
CA GLY A 58 -2.71 40.39 -19.77
C GLY A 58 -1.86 39.27 -20.36
N GLU A 59 -1.31 39.39 -21.58
CA GLU A 59 -0.49 38.34 -22.19
C GLU A 59 0.80 38.08 -21.42
N ASP A 60 1.49 39.14 -20.95
CA ASP A 60 2.72 39.02 -20.17
C ASP A 60 2.44 38.46 -18.77
N ALA A 61 1.31 38.82 -18.17
CA ALA A 61 0.87 38.27 -16.90
C ALA A 61 0.46 36.78 -17.01
N LEU A 62 -0.16 36.38 -18.13
CA LEU A 62 -0.43 34.98 -18.44
C LEU A 62 0.85 34.19 -18.69
N LEU A 63 1.80 34.74 -19.45
CA LEU A 63 3.10 34.14 -19.71
C LEU A 63 3.89 33.91 -18.41
N GLY A 64 4.02 34.93 -17.56
CA GLY A 64 4.71 34.80 -16.28
C GLY A 64 4.06 33.76 -15.36
N ARG A 65 2.73 33.62 -15.39
CA ARG A 65 2.04 32.54 -14.65
C ARG A 65 2.31 31.15 -15.24
N LEU A 66 2.35 31.02 -16.56
CA LEU A 66 2.64 29.75 -17.23
C LEU A 66 4.09 29.31 -17.00
N GLU A 67 5.03 30.25 -17.02
CA GLU A 67 6.44 30.01 -16.68
C GLU A 67 6.60 29.59 -15.22
N GLY A 68 5.97 30.32 -14.28
CA GLY A 68 5.99 29.92 -12.86
C GLY A 68 5.37 28.54 -12.60
N MET A 69 4.30 28.18 -13.32
CA MET A 69 3.72 26.83 -13.24
C MET A 69 4.67 25.76 -13.78
N LYS A 70 5.37 26.06 -14.89
CA LYS A 70 6.35 25.15 -15.47
C LYS A 70 7.49 24.87 -14.48
N ASP A 71 8.03 25.90 -13.83
CA ASP A 71 9.12 25.76 -12.86
C ASP A 71 8.72 24.87 -11.68
N VAL A 72 7.51 25.05 -11.15
CA VAL A 72 6.97 24.20 -10.06
C VAL A 72 6.81 22.75 -10.54
N ILE A 73 6.30 22.52 -11.75
CA ILE A 73 6.14 21.18 -12.31
C ILE A 73 7.49 20.48 -12.50
N GLU A 74 8.49 21.18 -13.04
CA GLU A 74 9.84 20.63 -13.21
C GLU A 74 10.50 20.31 -11.87
N GLN A 75 10.33 21.18 -10.87
CA GLN A 75 10.82 20.94 -9.52
C GLN A 75 10.17 19.70 -8.89
N VAL A 76 8.85 19.58 -8.99
CA VAL A 76 8.09 18.43 -8.48
C VAL A 76 8.52 17.14 -9.18
N ASN A 77 8.64 17.15 -10.52
CA ASN A 77 9.12 16.01 -11.29
C ASN A 77 10.53 15.58 -10.86
N ARG A 78 11.43 16.55 -10.62
CA ARG A 78 12.79 16.25 -10.15
C ARG A 78 12.77 15.59 -8.77
N GLN A 79 11.96 16.11 -7.84
CA GLN A 79 11.87 15.55 -6.49
C GLN A 79 11.25 14.15 -6.47
N PHE A 80 10.24 13.87 -7.30
CA PHE A 80 9.63 12.54 -7.40
C PHE A 80 10.60 11.46 -7.90
N LYS A 81 11.59 11.86 -8.71
CA LYS A 81 12.59 10.95 -9.29
C LYS A 81 13.86 10.80 -8.44
N ASP A 82 13.98 11.58 -7.37
CA ASP A 82 15.12 11.54 -6.47
C ASP A 82 14.87 10.50 -5.37
N PRO A 83 15.58 9.35 -5.36
CA PRO A 83 15.35 8.28 -4.39
C PRO A 83 15.74 8.68 -2.96
N ASP A 84 16.58 9.70 -2.79
CA ASP A 84 16.95 10.21 -1.45
C ASP A 84 15.88 11.14 -0.87
N MET A 85 14.94 11.62 -1.71
CA MET A 85 13.89 12.56 -1.34
C MET A 85 12.49 11.95 -1.35
N THR A 86 12.21 11.06 -2.30
CA THR A 86 10.88 10.45 -2.48
C THR A 86 10.99 8.94 -2.61
N THR A 87 10.17 8.22 -1.86
CA THR A 87 9.98 6.77 -1.99
C THR A 87 8.49 6.44 -1.98
N PHE A 88 8.11 5.40 -2.72
CA PHE A 88 6.76 4.86 -2.75
C PHE A 88 6.71 3.57 -1.94
N VAL A 89 5.74 3.46 -1.03
CA VAL A 89 5.53 2.26 -0.22
C VAL A 89 4.27 1.54 -0.69
N CYS A 90 4.43 0.36 -1.27
CA CYS A 90 3.31 -0.45 -1.74
C CYS A 90 2.66 -1.19 -0.57
N VAL A 91 1.33 -1.13 -0.44
CA VAL A 91 0.58 -1.88 0.57
C VAL A 91 -0.33 -2.90 -0.12
N CYS A 92 -0.24 -4.16 0.27
CA CYS A 92 -0.97 -5.26 -0.36
C CYS A 92 -1.40 -6.31 0.68
N ILE A 93 -2.16 -7.31 0.23
CA ILE A 93 -2.52 -8.51 1.01
C ILE A 93 -1.99 -9.77 0.30
N PRO A 94 -1.74 -10.87 1.01
CA PRO A 94 -1.15 -12.09 0.43
C PRO A 94 -2.18 -12.91 -0.37
N GLU A 95 -2.66 -12.34 -1.48
CA GLU A 95 -3.64 -12.91 -2.39
C GLU A 95 -3.25 -12.64 -3.85
N PHE A 96 -3.70 -13.51 -4.76
CA PHE A 96 -3.34 -13.45 -6.18
C PHE A 96 -3.58 -12.08 -6.82
N LEU A 97 -4.79 -11.54 -6.69
CA LEU A 97 -5.17 -10.29 -7.34
C LEU A 97 -4.36 -9.12 -6.78
N SER A 98 -4.09 -9.12 -5.47
CA SER A 98 -3.32 -8.07 -4.82
C SER A 98 -1.84 -8.13 -5.21
N LEU A 99 -1.26 -9.33 -5.36
CA LEU A 99 0.09 -9.50 -5.91
C LEU A 99 0.18 -8.96 -7.34
N TYR A 100 -0.76 -9.33 -8.20
CA TYR A 100 -0.80 -8.87 -9.60
C TYR A 100 -0.93 -7.35 -9.72
N GLU A 101 -1.81 -6.72 -8.95
CA GLU A 101 -1.96 -5.26 -8.93
C GLU A 101 -0.71 -4.56 -8.39
N THR A 102 -0.04 -5.16 -7.40
CA THR A 102 1.23 -4.63 -6.86
C THR A 102 2.33 -4.70 -7.90
N GLU A 103 2.47 -5.81 -8.62
CA GLU A 103 3.45 -5.96 -9.71
C GLU A 103 3.22 -4.91 -10.80
N ARG A 104 1.96 -4.75 -11.22
CA ARG A 104 1.61 -3.73 -12.21
C ARG A 104 1.94 -2.32 -11.72
N LEU A 105 1.68 -2.03 -10.44
CA LEU A 105 2.04 -0.73 -9.84
C LEU A 105 3.56 -0.51 -9.83
N VAL A 106 4.34 -1.49 -9.37
CA VAL A 106 5.80 -1.41 -9.32
C VAL A 106 6.37 -1.16 -10.71
N GLN A 107 5.92 -1.92 -11.72
CA GLN A 107 6.37 -1.73 -13.11
C GLN A 107 6.06 -0.33 -13.64
N GLU A 108 4.92 0.27 -13.27
CA GLU A 108 4.58 1.62 -13.66
C GLU A 108 5.42 2.67 -12.91
N LEU A 109 5.65 2.49 -11.61
CA LEU A 109 6.55 3.36 -10.82
C LEU A 109 7.98 3.36 -11.38
N THR A 110 8.50 2.19 -11.76
CA THR A 110 9.80 2.07 -12.43
C THR A 110 9.83 2.85 -13.74
N LYS A 111 8.76 2.83 -14.54
CA LYS A 111 8.68 3.63 -15.79
C LYS A 111 8.70 5.14 -15.51
N PHE A 112 8.20 5.58 -14.37
CA PHE A 112 8.25 6.98 -13.93
C PHE A 112 9.55 7.34 -13.22
N GLU A 113 10.47 6.39 -13.04
CA GLU A 113 11.72 6.55 -12.31
C GLU A 113 11.48 6.95 -10.84
N ILE A 114 10.39 6.44 -10.25
CA ILE A 114 10.05 6.67 -8.84
C ILE A 114 10.55 5.46 -8.03
N ASP A 115 11.27 5.75 -6.94
CA ASP A 115 11.75 4.74 -6.00
C ASP A 115 10.60 3.98 -5.33
N THR A 116 10.67 2.66 -5.23
CA THR A 116 9.60 1.84 -4.65
C THR A 116 10.11 0.59 -3.91
N HIS A 117 11.25 0.65 -3.23
CA HIS A 117 11.89 -0.55 -2.63
C HIS A 117 11.21 -1.09 -1.36
N ASN A 118 10.02 -0.61 -0.98
CA ASN A 118 9.32 -1.00 0.24
C ASN A 118 7.93 -1.57 -0.06
N ILE A 119 7.65 -2.78 0.42
CA ILE A 119 6.34 -3.44 0.32
C ILE A 119 5.85 -3.84 1.70
N ILE A 120 4.63 -3.45 2.04
CA ILE A 120 3.91 -3.87 3.24
C ILE A 120 2.85 -4.90 2.84
N ILE A 121 2.97 -6.11 3.37
CA ILE A 121 1.96 -7.16 3.23
C ILE A 121 1.12 -7.18 4.50
N ASN A 122 -0.10 -6.64 4.43
CA ASN A 122 -1.04 -6.56 5.54
C ASN A 122 -1.95 -7.80 5.62
N GLN A 123 -2.66 -7.95 6.73
CA GLN A 123 -3.63 -9.01 6.97
C GLN A 123 -3.04 -10.43 6.84
N VAL A 124 -1.77 -10.57 7.25
CA VAL A 124 -1.11 -11.88 7.28
C VAL A 124 -1.66 -12.66 8.46
N LEU A 125 -2.16 -13.86 8.17
CA LEU A 125 -2.63 -14.80 9.17
C LEU A 125 -1.45 -15.59 9.72
N TYR A 126 -1.33 -15.61 11.04
CA TYR A 126 -0.35 -16.42 11.73
C TYR A 126 -1.00 -17.59 12.47
N ASN A 127 -0.19 -18.60 12.78
CA ASN A 127 -0.64 -19.71 13.60
C ASN A 127 -0.62 -19.23 15.04
N GLU A 128 -1.79 -19.10 15.67
CA GLU A 128 -1.90 -18.76 17.08
C GLU A 128 -2.20 -20.01 17.92
N GLU A 129 -1.69 -20.06 19.14
CA GLU A 129 -1.88 -21.18 20.02
C GLU A 129 -3.36 -21.32 20.43
N GLY A 130 -3.88 -22.55 20.39
CA GLY A 130 -5.27 -22.85 20.80
C GLY A 130 -6.33 -22.60 19.71
N VAL A 131 -5.96 -22.13 18.52
CA VAL A 131 -6.90 -21.92 17.41
C VAL A 131 -6.92 -23.12 16.46
N GLU A 132 -7.90 -24.01 16.65
CA GLU A 132 -8.10 -25.17 15.78
C GLU A 132 -9.23 -24.90 14.75
N SER A 133 -8.87 -24.31 13.61
CA SER A 133 -9.80 -24.08 12.49
C SER A 133 -9.25 -24.59 11.17
N LYS A 134 -9.98 -25.52 10.54
CA LYS A 134 -9.63 -26.07 9.22
C LYS A 134 -9.64 -24.99 8.13
N LEU A 135 -10.58 -24.04 8.20
CA LEU A 135 -10.69 -22.92 7.26
C LEU A 135 -9.52 -21.96 7.43
N LEU A 136 -9.15 -21.62 8.67
CA LEU A 136 -8.00 -20.76 8.96
C LEU A 136 -6.70 -21.37 8.43
N LYS A 137 -6.45 -22.66 8.76
CA LYS A 137 -5.29 -23.39 8.25
C LYS A 137 -5.26 -23.46 6.73
N ALA A 138 -6.41 -23.57 6.07
CA ALA A 138 -6.49 -23.51 4.61
C ALA A 138 -6.17 -22.12 4.05
N ARG A 139 -6.69 -21.05 4.67
CA ARG A 139 -6.41 -19.67 4.29
C ARG A 139 -4.93 -19.32 4.47
N MET A 140 -4.31 -19.73 5.58
CA MET A 140 -2.88 -19.56 5.83
C MET A 140 -2.02 -20.26 4.78
N ARG A 141 -2.33 -21.51 4.41
CA ARG A 141 -1.62 -22.21 3.32
C ARG A 141 -1.74 -21.47 1.99
N MET A 142 -2.91 -20.89 1.71
CA MET A 142 -3.12 -20.08 0.52
C MET A 142 -2.28 -18.79 0.57
N GLN A 143 -2.26 -18.09 1.70
CA GLN A 143 -1.43 -16.90 1.90
C GLN A 143 0.06 -17.22 1.78
N GLN A 144 0.53 -18.32 2.38
CA GLN A 144 1.94 -18.73 2.34
C GLN A 144 2.44 -18.90 0.91
N LYS A 145 1.65 -19.53 0.03
CA LYS A 145 1.97 -19.64 -1.39
C LYS A 145 2.26 -18.26 -2.03
N TYR A 146 1.46 -17.25 -1.72
CA TYR A 146 1.64 -15.90 -2.28
C TYR A 146 2.76 -15.13 -1.59
N LEU A 147 2.96 -15.31 -0.28
CA LEU A 147 4.12 -14.77 0.43
C LEU A 147 5.41 -15.28 -0.20
N ASP A 148 5.53 -16.59 -0.46
CA ASP A 148 6.69 -17.17 -1.12
C ASP A 148 6.92 -16.54 -2.50
N GLN A 149 5.84 -16.27 -3.25
CA GLN A 149 5.93 -15.57 -4.54
C GLN A 149 6.41 -14.12 -4.40
N PHE A 150 5.94 -13.37 -3.39
CA PHE A 150 6.46 -12.03 -3.10
C PHE A 150 7.97 -12.07 -2.83
N TYR A 151 8.45 -12.98 -1.98
CA TYR A 151 9.89 -13.10 -1.68
C TYR A 151 10.72 -13.56 -2.88
N MET A 152 10.15 -14.32 -3.82
CA MET A 152 10.85 -14.71 -5.06
C MET A 152 10.91 -13.57 -6.09
N LEU A 153 9.88 -12.72 -6.16
CA LEU A 153 9.79 -11.65 -7.15
C LEU A 153 10.48 -10.36 -6.72
N TYR A 154 10.59 -10.14 -5.41
CA TYR A 154 11.08 -8.88 -4.82
C TYR A 154 12.15 -9.17 -3.77
N ASP A 155 13.18 -9.95 -4.13
CA ASP A 155 14.27 -10.33 -3.23
C ASP A 155 15.17 -9.14 -2.85
N ASP A 156 15.17 -8.10 -3.66
CA ASP A 156 15.84 -6.82 -3.47
C ASP A 156 14.98 -5.76 -2.74
N PHE A 157 13.73 -6.07 -2.39
CA PHE A 157 12.83 -5.14 -1.70
C PHE A 157 12.80 -5.41 -0.20
N HIS A 158 12.51 -4.35 0.56
CA HIS A 158 12.18 -4.46 1.96
C HIS A 158 10.71 -4.84 2.13
N ILE A 159 10.46 -6.12 2.43
CA ILE A 159 9.13 -6.66 2.69
C ILE A 159 8.82 -6.65 4.19
N THR A 160 7.82 -5.87 4.60
CA THR A 160 7.27 -5.86 5.96
C THR A 160 5.95 -6.62 6.02
N LYS A 161 5.82 -7.60 6.93
CA LYS A 161 4.57 -8.36 7.13
C LYS A 161 3.84 -7.85 8.35
N LEU A 162 2.57 -7.48 8.20
CA LEU A 162 1.70 -7.05 9.30
C LEU A 162 0.59 -8.08 9.57
N PRO A 163 0.31 -8.39 10.84
CA PRO A 163 -0.70 -9.39 11.20
C PRO A 163 -2.11 -8.90 10.89
N LEU A 164 -3.00 -9.84 10.60
CA LEU A 164 -4.44 -9.58 10.70
C LEU A 164 -4.81 -9.45 12.18
N LEU A 165 -5.40 -8.32 12.55
CA LEU A 165 -5.97 -8.12 13.89
C LEU A 165 -7.45 -8.51 13.93
N PRO A 166 -7.96 -8.99 15.08
CA PRO A 166 -9.36 -9.43 15.21
C PRO A 166 -10.36 -8.26 15.19
N GLU A 167 -9.89 -7.06 15.51
CA GLU A 167 -10.70 -5.85 15.60
C GLU A 167 -10.11 -4.75 14.70
N GLU A 168 -10.97 -3.80 14.35
CA GLU A 168 -10.55 -2.63 13.57
C GLU A 168 -9.62 -1.73 14.39
N VAL A 169 -8.52 -1.29 13.78
CA VAL A 169 -7.57 -0.39 14.42
C VAL A 169 -8.13 1.03 14.42
N THR A 170 -8.77 1.42 15.51
CA THR A 170 -9.41 2.74 15.65
C THR A 170 -8.88 3.50 16.88
N GLY A 171 -8.69 4.80 16.73
CA GLY A 171 -8.12 5.65 17.77
C GLY A 171 -6.59 5.68 17.77
N VAL A 172 -6.04 6.70 18.43
CA VAL A 172 -4.59 7.00 18.40
C VAL A 172 -3.77 5.91 19.10
N GLU A 173 -4.30 5.37 20.20
CA GLU A 173 -3.67 4.33 21.00
C GLU A 173 -3.56 3.02 20.22
N ALA A 174 -4.63 2.60 19.54
CA ALA A 174 -4.62 1.40 18.70
C ALA A 174 -3.67 1.57 17.51
N LEU A 175 -3.66 2.74 16.86
CA LEU A 175 -2.72 3.05 15.77
C LEU A 175 -1.26 3.00 16.25
N LYS A 176 -0.96 3.54 17.43
CA LYS A 176 0.38 3.45 18.04
C LYS A 176 0.76 2.00 18.33
N ALA A 177 -0.14 1.22 18.93
CA ALA A 177 0.09 -0.19 19.19
C ALA A 177 0.36 -0.96 17.89
N PHE A 178 -0.47 -0.75 16.86
CA PHE A 178 -0.29 -1.36 15.54
C PHE A 178 1.02 -0.94 14.86
N SER A 179 1.41 0.33 14.99
CA SER A 179 2.65 0.86 14.39
C SER A 179 3.92 0.17 14.90
N SER A 180 3.89 -0.42 16.10
CA SER A 180 5.03 -1.18 16.65
C SER A 180 5.43 -2.38 15.77
N HIS A 181 4.47 -2.95 15.04
CA HIS A 181 4.68 -4.08 14.14
C HIS A 181 5.49 -3.73 12.88
N PHE A 182 5.65 -2.44 12.56
CA PHE A 182 6.51 -1.99 11.47
C PHE A 182 8.00 -2.04 11.86
N ALA A 183 8.31 -1.76 13.13
CA ALA A 183 9.68 -1.77 13.63
C ALA A 183 10.12 -3.16 14.11
N THR A 184 9.18 -3.90 14.73
CA THR A 184 9.45 -5.24 15.27
C THR A 184 8.51 -6.23 14.60
N PRO A 185 9.03 -7.22 13.84
CA PRO A 185 8.21 -8.23 13.20
C PRO A 185 7.28 -8.92 14.21
N TYR A 186 6.01 -9.06 13.84
CA TYR A 186 5.03 -9.78 14.67
C TYR A 186 5.50 -11.21 14.93
N GLN A 187 5.56 -11.59 16.20
CA GLN A 187 5.86 -12.94 16.63
C GLN A 187 4.55 -13.61 17.06
N PRO A 188 4.11 -14.66 16.35
CA PRO A 188 2.93 -15.41 16.80
C PRO A 188 3.22 -16.10 18.12
N SER A 189 2.15 -16.37 18.87
CA SER A 189 2.23 -17.15 20.13
C SER A 189 2.70 -18.60 19.95
N THR A 190 2.98 -19.04 18.72
CA THR A 190 3.38 -20.43 18.46
C THR A 190 4.88 -20.65 18.65
N GLY A 191 5.23 -21.19 19.82
CA GLY A 191 6.43 -22.01 19.98
C GLY A 191 7.39 -21.56 21.09
N GLY A 192 7.00 -21.80 22.34
CA GLY A 192 7.87 -21.68 23.50
C GLY A 192 7.14 -21.31 24.78
N GLY A 193 5.99 -21.93 25.06
CA GLY A 193 5.39 -21.81 26.39
C GLY A 193 6.38 -22.33 27.44
N THR A 194 6.45 -21.66 28.57
CA THR A 194 7.16 -22.18 29.75
C THR A 194 6.65 -23.59 30.08
N VAL A 195 7.45 -24.38 30.81
CA VAL A 195 7.02 -25.73 31.25
C VAL A 195 5.65 -25.69 31.91
N GLU A 196 5.38 -24.64 32.69
CA GLU A 196 4.12 -24.40 33.41
C GLU A 196 2.92 -24.16 32.47
N GLU A 197 3.11 -23.50 31.33
CA GLU A 197 2.06 -23.30 30.32
C GLU A 197 1.73 -24.60 29.58
N LEU A 198 2.76 -25.39 29.26
CA LEU A 198 2.59 -26.72 28.68
C LEU A 198 1.87 -27.67 29.65
N GLU A 199 2.21 -27.64 30.93
CA GLU A 199 1.54 -28.43 31.97
C GLU A 199 0.06 -28.05 32.11
N ARG A 200 -0.27 -26.76 32.19
CA ARG A 200 -1.67 -26.31 32.21
C ARG A 200 -2.45 -26.74 30.97
N LYS A 201 -1.81 -26.71 29.81
CA LYS A 201 -2.42 -27.15 28.55
C LYS A 201 -2.67 -28.66 28.53
N ILE A 202 -1.75 -29.45 29.06
CA ILE A 202 -1.92 -30.89 29.24
C ILE A 202 -3.12 -31.18 30.15
N ASP A 203 -3.25 -30.45 31.26
CA ASP A 203 -4.35 -30.68 32.21
C ASP A 203 -5.71 -30.27 31.62
N ALA A 204 -5.78 -29.17 30.88
CA ALA A 204 -6.99 -28.77 30.16
C ALA A 204 -7.40 -29.82 29.10
N LEU A 205 -6.44 -30.38 28.35
CA LEU A 205 -6.71 -31.43 27.37
C LEU A 205 -7.17 -32.74 28.02
N LYS A 206 -6.63 -33.10 29.18
CA LYS A 206 -7.11 -34.26 29.95
C LYS A 206 -8.56 -34.07 30.38
N GLN A 207 -8.93 -32.88 30.85
CA GLN A 207 -10.32 -32.60 31.23
C GLN A 207 -11.27 -32.72 30.03
N GLN A 208 -10.90 -32.14 28.89
CA GLN A 208 -11.68 -32.27 27.65
C GLN A 208 -11.81 -33.73 27.20
N LEU A 209 -10.76 -34.54 27.37
CA LEU A 209 -10.81 -35.98 27.08
C LEU A 209 -11.80 -36.68 28.00
N THR A 210 -11.77 -36.41 29.31
CA THR A 210 -12.70 -36.99 30.28
C THR A 210 -14.15 -36.62 29.95
N ASP A 211 -14.42 -35.36 29.65
CA ASP A 211 -15.77 -34.90 29.30
C ASP A 211 -16.28 -35.59 28.02
N ALA A 212 -15.41 -35.74 27.01
CA ALA A 212 -15.73 -36.45 25.77
C ALA A 212 -15.95 -37.96 25.98
N GLU A 213 -15.19 -38.59 26.89
CA GLU A 213 -15.38 -39.99 27.27
C GLU A 213 -16.72 -40.21 27.98
N GLU A 214 -17.12 -39.32 28.88
CA GLU A 214 -18.44 -39.36 29.53
C GLU A 214 -19.59 -39.19 28.53
N GLU A 215 -19.46 -38.27 27.58
CA GLU A 215 -20.45 -38.06 26.52
C GLU A 215 -20.56 -39.30 25.63
N LEU A 216 -19.43 -39.91 25.26
CA LEU A 216 -19.38 -41.16 24.51
C LEU A 216 -20.07 -42.31 25.27
N GLU A 217 -19.88 -42.40 26.59
CA GLU A 217 -20.49 -43.45 27.41
C GLU A 217 -22.02 -43.26 27.52
N LYS A 218 -22.49 -42.01 27.68
CA LYS A 218 -23.93 -41.68 27.65
C LYS A 218 -24.56 -42.08 26.32
N LEU A 219 -23.91 -41.79 25.20
CA LEU A 219 -24.39 -42.16 23.86
C LEU A 219 -24.39 -43.68 23.65
N ARG A 220 -23.42 -44.41 24.20
CA ARG A 220 -23.38 -45.88 24.15
C ARG A 220 -24.52 -46.51 24.96
N LYS A 221 -24.81 -45.99 26.16
CA LYS A 221 -25.92 -46.46 27.01
C LYS A 221 -27.29 -46.14 26.39
N GLY A 222 -27.43 -44.97 25.76
CA GLY A 222 -28.66 -44.59 25.04
C GLY A 222 -28.98 -45.48 23.83
N LYS A 223 -27.97 -46.07 23.17
CA LYS A 223 -28.16 -47.03 22.07
C LYS A 223 -28.51 -48.46 22.51
N GLN A 224 -28.38 -48.81 23.79
CA GLN A 224 -28.74 -50.14 24.31
C GLN A 224 -30.21 -50.25 24.77
N ILE A 225 -30.95 -49.13 24.79
CA ILE A 225 -32.33 -49.06 25.29
C ILE A 225 -33.34 -48.85 24.13
N ALA A 226 -32.86 -48.73 22.89
CA ALA A 226 -33.67 -48.60 21.67
C ALA A 226 -33.72 -49.91 20.87
#